data_AF-A0A1V4QXT0-F1
#
_entry.id   AF-A0A1V4QXT0-F1
#
_cell.length_a   1.000
_cell.length_b   1.000
_cell.length_c   1.000
_cell.angle_alpha   90.00
_cell.angle_beta   90.00
_cell.angle_gamma   90.00
#
_symmetry.space_group_name_H-M   'P 1'
#
loop_
_entity.id
_entity.type
_entity.pdbx_description
1 polymer ?
#
loop_
_entity_poly.entity_id
_entity_poly.type
_entity_poly.pdbx_seq_one_letter_code
_entity_poly.pdbx_strand_id
1 'polypeptide(L)'
;MEGKTRIVVPTDDGVHIYKGMLGKAERWFIYEMGNGVKIHLVEKRVNPYVKTMQHLKTLDVYELIRDTTIIVAGYIGRKGVERLEQRGMKIFFRKGSICEALTALVESGALAV
;
A
#
# COMPACT_ATOMS: atom_id res chain seq x y z
N MET A 1 -5.04 21.95 -9.17
CA MET A 1 -4.56 20.65 -9.70
C MET A 1 -5.30 19.58 -8.93
N GLU A 2 -6.26 18.91 -9.57
CA GLU A 2 -7.16 17.94 -8.91
C GLU A 2 -6.37 16.78 -8.30
N GLY A 3 -6.54 16.57 -6.99
CA GLY A 3 -5.73 15.66 -6.19
C GLY A 3 -6.03 14.19 -6.50
N LYS A 4 -5.19 13.56 -7.32
CA LYS A 4 -5.21 12.11 -7.48
C LYS A 4 -4.55 11.45 -6.26
N THR A 5 -5.26 10.52 -5.63
CA THR A 5 -4.71 9.75 -4.50
C THR A 5 -4.17 8.41 -5.00
N ARG A 6 -2.91 8.12 -4.68
CA ARG A 6 -2.27 6.83 -4.99
C ARG A 6 -2.31 5.91 -3.78
N ILE A 7 -2.83 4.71 -4.00
CA ILE A 7 -3.02 3.67 -2.98
C ILE A 7 -2.13 2.49 -3.34
N VAL A 8 -1.28 2.04 -2.42
CA VAL A 8 -0.49 0.82 -2.59
C VAL A 8 -1.05 -0.34 -1.80
N VAL A 9 -1.10 -1.50 -2.44
CA VAL A 9 -1.53 -2.77 -1.85
C VAL A 9 -0.45 -3.83 -2.07
N PRO A 10 0.20 -4.36 -1.02
CA PRO A 10 1.12 -5.49 -1.14
C PRO A 10 0.34 -6.77 -1.43
N THR A 11 0.79 -7.56 -2.40
CA THR A 11 0.13 -8.81 -2.82
C THR A 11 1.11 -9.74 -3.54
N ASP A 12 0.86 -11.04 -3.46
CA ASP A 12 1.60 -12.06 -4.22
C ASP A 12 0.78 -12.63 -5.37
N ASP A 13 -0.55 -12.68 -5.22
CA ASP A 13 -1.50 -13.26 -6.18
C ASP A 13 -2.29 -12.22 -6.97
N GLY A 14 -2.24 -10.95 -6.57
CA GLY A 14 -2.99 -9.86 -7.18
C GLY A 14 -4.47 -9.79 -6.80
N VAL A 15 -4.93 -10.66 -5.90
CA VAL A 15 -6.34 -10.78 -5.48
C VAL A 15 -6.49 -10.50 -3.98
N HIS A 16 -5.53 -10.93 -3.17
CA HIS A 16 -5.55 -10.80 -1.72
C HIS A 16 -4.42 -9.88 -1.22
N ILE A 17 -4.71 -9.19 -0.13
CA ILE A 17 -3.70 -8.42 0.60
C ILE A 17 -2.69 -9.39 1.20
N TYR A 18 -1.41 -9.09 1.03
CA TYR A 18 -0.32 -9.87 1.59
C TYR A 18 -0.47 -10.03 3.11
N LYS A 19 -0.38 -11.28 3.57
CA LYS A 19 -0.66 -11.64 4.97
C LYS A 19 0.49 -11.33 5.93
N GLY A 20 1.71 -11.17 5.40
CA GLY A 20 2.92 -10.92 6.18
C GLY A 20 3.29 -9.45 6.27
N MET A 21 4.54 -9.20 6.68
CA MET A 21 5.11 -7.85 6.71
C MET A 21 5.20 -7.25 5.31
N LEU A 22 4.75 -6.01 5.13
CA LEU A 22 4.77 -5.28 3.85
C LEU A 22 6.07 -5.43 3.03
N GLY A 23 7.25 -5.45 3.67
CA GLY A 23 8.54 -5.59 2.99
C GLY A 23 8.84 -6.97 2.39
N LYS A 24 8.04 -7.99 2.70
CA LYS A 24 8.19 -9.37 2.20
C LYS A 24 7.24 -9.73 1.06
N ALA A 25 6.27 -8.86 0.75
CA ALA A 25 5.37 -9.09 -0.37
C ALA A 25 6.15 -9.16 -1.68
N GLU A 26 5.75 -10.03 -2.60
CA GLU A 26 6.42 -10.16 -3.89
C GLU A 26 6.19 -8.95 -4.79
N ARG A 27 5.01 -8.34 -4.67
CA ARG A 27 4.58 -7.25 -5.54
C ARG A 27 3.75 -6.22 -4.77
N TRP A 28 3.69 -5.03 -5.34
CA TRP A 28 2.82 -3.94 -4.92
C TRP A 28 1.96 -3.49 -6.09
N PHE A 29 0.66 -3.49 -5.87
CA PHE A 29 -0.30 -2.98 -6.82
C PHE A 29 -0.62 -1.54 -6.44
N ILE A 30 -0.43 -0.63 -7.38
CA ILE A 30 -0.68 0.80 -7.21
C ILE A 30 -1.99 1.13 -7.90
N TYR A 31 -2.94 1.61 -7.13
CA TYR A 31 -4.21 2.08 -7.60
C TYR A 31 -4.26 3.60 -7.55
N GLU A 32 -4.95 4.21 -8.50
CA GLU A 32 -5.30 5.62 -8.45
C GLU A 32 -6.79 5.80 -8.21
N MET A 33 -7.09 6.79 -7.39
CA MET A 33 -8.44 7.28 -7.17
C MET A 33 -8.50 8.76 -7.60
N GLY A 34 -9.40 9.06 -8.52
CA GLY A 34 -9.74 10.43 -8.91
C GLY A 34 -10.97 10.97 -8.16
N ASN A 35 -11.41 12.18 -8.50
CA ASN A 35 -12.57 12.87 -7.90
C ASN A 35 -13.91 12.12 -8.01
N GLY A 36 -13.98 11.07 -8.83
CA GLY A 36 -15.19 10.30 -9.07
C GLY A 36 -15.15 8.88 -8.50
N VAL A 37 -14.72 8.67 -7.24
CA VAL A 37 -14.83 7.44 -6.41
C VAL A 37 -14.26 6.13 -7.01
N LYS A 38 -13.93 6.11 -8.30
CA LYS A 38 -13.47 4.94 -9.03
C LYS A 38 -11.98 4.76 -8.78
N ILE A 39 -11.68 3.62 -8.18
CA ILE A 39 -10.32 3.13 -7.99
C ILE A 39 -9.97 2.24 -9.17
N HIS A 40 -8.83 2.50 -9.82
CA HIS A 40 -8.33 1.67 -10.91
C HIS A 40 -6.85 1.37 -10.72
N LEU A 41 -6.43 0.18 -11.12
CA LEU A 41 -5.03 -0.22 -11.07
C LEU A 41 -4.25 0.52 -12.15
N VAL A 42 -3.21 1.25 -11.76
CA VAL A 42 -2.35 2.01 -12.69
C VAL A 42 -0.96 1.41 -12.84
N GLU A 43 -0.48 0.70 -11.82
CA GLU A 43 0.89 0.19 -11.81
C GLU A 43 1.01 -1.12 -11.02
N LYS A 44 1.95 -1.96 -11.43
CA LYS A 44 2.38 -3.15 -10.69
C LYS A 44 3.88 -3.07 -10.51
N ARG A 45 4.35 -3.03 -9.26
CA ARG A 45 5.77 -2.99 -8.91
C ARG A 45 6.17 -4.34 -8.37
N VAL A 46 7.31 -4.85 -8.84
CA VAL A 46 7.92 -6.07 -8.28
C VAL A 46 8.83 -5.66 -7.14
N ASN A 47 8.80 -6.40 -6.04
CA ASN A 47 9.73 -6.23 -4.95
C ASN A 47 11.08 -6.86 -5.32
N PRO A 48 12.15 -6.08 -5.57
CA PRO A 48 13.46 -6.64 -5.85
C PRO A 48 14.09 -7.30 -4.62
N TYR A 49 13.51 -7.10 -3.43
CA TYR A 49 14.11 -7.48 -2.16
C TYR A 49 13.56 -8.77 -1.53
N VAL A 50 12.56 -9.41 -2.14
CA VAL A 50 11.88 -10.64 -1.62
C VAL A 50 12.86 -11.72 -1.16
N LYS A 51 13.94 -11.93 -1.93
CA LYS A 51 14.93 -13.00 -1.71
C LYS A 51 16.19 -12.52 -0.99
N THR A 52 16.27 -11.25 -0.59
CA THR A 52 17.50 -10.71 0.00
C THR A 52 17.53 -10.96 1.51
N MET A 53 18.55 -11.65 2.01
CA MET A 53 18.77 -11.95 3.45
C MET A 53 19.22 -10.74 4.28
N GLN A 54 18.81 -9.51 3.98
CA GLN A 54 19.39 -8.33 4.62
C GLN A 54 18.37 -7.46 5.37
N HIS A 55 18.55 -7.47 6.69
CA HIS A 55 18.16 -6.54 7.77
C HIS A 55 18.17 -5.04 7.42
N LEU A 56 18.81 -4.63 6.32
CA LEU A 56 19.05 -3.24 5.94
C LEU A 56 18.05 -2.66 4.93
N LYS A 57 17.19 -3.48 4.28
CA LYS A 57 16.43 -3.04 3.09
C LYS A 57 14.98 -2.62 3.32
N THR A 58 14.52 -2.59 4.57
CA THR A 58 13.17 -2.08 4.89
C THR A 58 13.00 -0.61 4.47
N LEU A 59 14.09 0.16 4.47
CA LEU A 59 14.10 1.55 4.00
C LEU A 59 13.94 1.64 2.48
N ASP A 60 14.56 0.72 1.73
CA ASP A 60 14.49 0.71 0.27
C ASP A 60 13.07 0.40 -0.24
N VAL A 61 12.32 -0.43 0.49
CA VAL A 61 10.91 -0.70 0.17
C VAL A 61 10.05 0.58 0.28
N TYR A 62 10.35 1.46 1.23
CA TYR A 62 9.58 2.70 1.39
C TYR A 62 9.89 3.71 0.29
N GLU A 63 11.12 3.73 -0.23
CA GLU A 63 11.45 4.51 -1.42
C GLU A 63 10.69 4.03 -2.66
N LEU A 64 10.46 2.71 -2.78
CA LEU A 64 9.70 2.14 -3.90
C LEU A 64 8.21 2.50 -3.90
N ILE A 65 7.66 2.99 -2.79
CA ILE A 65 6.25 3.36 -2.66
C ILE A 65 6.07 4.83 -2.25
N ARG A 66 7.14 5.64 -2.35
CA ARG A 66 7.19 7.02 -1.86
C ARG A 66 6.21 7.99 -2.54
N ASP A 67 5.80 7.66 -3.75
CA ASP A 67 4.82 8.41 -4.55
C ASP A 67 3.37 8.01 -4.24
N THR A 68 3.16 7.13 -3.25
CA THR A 68 1.83 6.76 -2.77
C THR A 68 1.47 7.50 -1.48
N THR A 69 0.18 7.75 -1.32
CA THR A 69 -0.37 8.49 -0.18
C THR A 69 -0.98 7.54 0.85
N ILE A 70 -1.50 6.40 0.39
CA ILE A 70 -2.23 5.44 1.24
C ILE A 70 -1.66 4.04 1.06
N ILE A 71 -1.47 3.34 2.17
CA ILE A 71 -1.01 1.95 2.20
C ILE A 71 -2.12 1.08 2.77
N VAL A 72 -2.63 0.13 1.99
CA VAL A 72 -3.56 -0.89 2.48
C VAL A 72 -2.77 -2.18 2.74
N ALA A 73 -2.58 -2.56 4.00
CA ALA A 73 -1.74 -3.72 4.33
C ALA A 73 -2.31 -4.57 5.48
N GLY A 74 -2.01 -5.87 5.46
CA GLY A 74 -2.40 -6.79 6.54
C GLY A 74 -1.58 -6.63 7.80
N TYR A 75 -0.29 -6.30 7.67
CA TYR A 75 0.62 -6.14 8.79
C TYR A 75 1.84 -5.28 8.44
N ILE A 76 2.17 -4.34 9.33
CA ILE A 76 3.38 -3.52 9.30
C ILE A 76 3.92 -3.47 10.73
N GLY A 77 5.23 -3.68 10.91
CA GLY A 77 5.85 -3.56 12.23
C GLY A 77 5.80 -2.12 12.76
N ARG A 78 5.75 -1.95 14.08
CA ARG A 78 5.58 -0.63 14.76
C ARG A 78 6.55 0.46 14.25
N LYS A 79 7.85 0.16 14.20
CA LYS A 79 8.86 1.11 13.66
C LYS A 79 8.64 1.44 12.18
N GLY A 80 8.03 0.54 11.42
CA GLY A 80 7.66 0.76 10.04
C GLY A 80 6.47 1.71 9.90
N VAL A 81 5.46 1.53 10.74
CA VAL A 81 4.30 2.43 10.85
C VAL A 81 4.76 3.86 11.15
N GLU A 82 5.53 4.04 12.23
CA GLU A 82 6.05 5.36 12.64
C GLU A 82 6.80 6.07 11.50
N ARG A 83 7.64 5.34 10.76
CA ARG A 83 8.42 5.90 9.64
C ARG A 83 7.55 6.29 8.44
N LEU A 84 6.53 5.49 8.13
CA LEU A 84 5.62 5.75 7.01
C LEU A 84 4.71 6.94 7.33
N GLU A 85 4.22 7.03 8.55
CA GLU A 85 3.42 8.17 9.03
C GLU A 85 4.24 9.47 9.07
N GLN A 86 5.51 9.42 9.52
CA GLN A 86 6.44 10.56 9.44
C GLN A 86 6.68 11.07 8.01
N ARG A 87 6.47 10.21 7.01
CA ARG A 87 6.56 10.55 5.58
C ARG A 87 5.22 11.03 4.99
N GLY A 88 4.19 11.18 5.82
CA GLY A 88 2.86 11.66 5.42
C GLY A 88 1.97 10.58 4.79
N MET A 89 2.35 9.30 4.89
CA MET A 89 1.53 8.20 4.36
C MET A 89 0.46 7.80 5.38
N LYS A 90 -0.77 7.59 4.90
CA LYS A 90 -1.86 7.04 5.70
C LYS A 90 -1.85 5.51 5.58
N ILE A 91 -2.03 4.81 6.69
CA ILE A 91 -2.02 3.34 6.71
C ILE A 91 -3.41 2.83 7.04
N PHE A 92 -3.92 1.93 6.21
CA PHE A 92 -5.21 1.28 6.37
C PHE A 92 -5.03 -0.22 6.56
N PHE A 93 -5.17 -0.67 7.80
CA PHE A 93 -5.00 -2.08 8.13
C PHE A 93 -6.23 -2.91 7.76
N ARG A 94 -6.06 -3.78 6.77
CA ARG A 94 -7.08 -4.74 6.30
C ARG A 94 -6.44 -6.05 5.84
N LYS A 95 -7.21 -7.13 5.91
CA LYS A 95 -6.83 -8.47 5.46
C LYS A 95 -7.90 -8.99 4.52
N GLY A 96 -7.57 -10.00 3.72
CA GLY A 96 -8.53 -10.63 2.79
C GLY A 96 -8.44 -10.03 1.40
N SER A 97 -9.58 -9.87 0.73
CA SER A 97 -9.67 -9.42 -0.65
C SER A 97 -9.23 -7.97 -0.81
N ILE A 98 -8.46 -7.69 -1.86
CA ILE A 98 -8.07 -6.32 -2.22
C ILE A 98 -9.32 -5.52 -2.60
N CYS A 99 -10.25 -6.10 -3.37
CA CYS A 99 -11.47 -5.42 -3.78
C CYS A 99 -12.31 -4.98 -2.58
N GLU A 100 -12.53 -5.88 -1.61
CA GLU A 100 -13.29 -5.55 -0.40
C GLU A 100 -12.61 -4.45 0.41
N ALA A 101 -11.28 -4.51 0.54
CA ALA A 101 -10.53 -3.50 1.28
C ALA A 101 -10.57 -2.12 0.60
N LEU A 102 -10.52 -2.07 -0.73
CA LEU A 102 -10.65 -0.82 -1.49
C LEU A 102 -12.08 -0.26 -1.41
N THR A 103 -13.11 -1.11 -1.48
CA THR A 103 -14.50 -0.69 -1.25
C THR A 103 -14.67 -0.11 0.15
N ALA A 104 -14.18 -0.81 1.18
CA ALA A 104 -14.25 -0.32 2.56
C ALA A 104 -13.48 0.99 2.76
N LEU A 105 -12.35 1.17 2.06
CA LEU A 105 -11.58 2.43 2.11
C LEU A 105 -12.42 3.60 1.58
N VAL A 106 -13.13 3.40 0.46
CA VAL A 106 -14.06 4.39 -0.12
C VAL A 106 -15.22 4.70 0.83
N GLU A 107 -15.88 3.67 1.36
CA GLU A 107 -17.05 3.81 2.24
C GLU A 107 -16.70 4.46 3.57
N SER A 108 -15.50 4.22 4.09
CA SER A 108 -15.07 4.75 5.40
C SER A 108 -14.88 6.27 5.44
N GLY A 109 -14.93 6.97 4.30
CA GLY A 109 -14.69 8.41 4.24
C GLY A 109 -13.28 8.83 4.68
N ALA A 110 -12.34 7.88 4.87
CA ALA A 110 -10.94 8.12 5.25
C ALA A 110 -10.15 9.00 4.24
N LEU A 111 -10.83 9.38 3.16
CA LEU A 111 -10.38 10.10 1.98
C LEU A 111 -10.98 11.51 1.87
N ALA A 112 -11.90 11.91 2.76
CA ALA A 112 -12.44 13.26 2.81
C ALA A 112 -11.52 14.19 3.64
N VAL A 113 -10.41 14.63 3.05
CA VAL A 113 -9.59 15.75 3.55
C VAL A 113 -9.16 16.61 2.37
#